data_AF-A0A2P5KTQ9-F1
#
_entry.id   AF-A0A2P5KTQ9-F1
#
_cell.length_a   1.000
_cell.length_b   1.000
_cell.length_c   1.000
_cell.angle_alpha   90.00
_cell.angle_beta   90.00
_cell.angle_gamma   90.00
#
_symmetry.space_group_name_H-M   'P 1'
#
loop_
_entity.id
_entity.type
_entity.pdbx_description
1 polymer ?
#
loop_
_entity_poly.entity_id
_entity_poly.type
_entity_poly.pdbx_seq_one_letter_code
_entity_poly.pdbx_strand_id
1 'polypeptide(L)'
;MTSKASSVRAGLVACTGSPSCKFAAANTKGTAKAIAEWVEPRVALDGPINVHLTGCHHSCAQHYIGDIGLIACRVPAAPDSEDTVEGFHVHVGGGFGPDANIAQELYRDVKVEDCPPLIERMLKAYLANRTGERQTFQAFTRATEPATFKIMIEAVATAA
;
A
#
# COMPACT_ATOMS: atom_id res chain seq x y z
N MET A 1 -5.90 -11.96 -20.47
CA MET A 1 -5.03 -10.87 -20.01
C MET A 1 -5.50 -9.58 -20.66
N THR A 2 -5.89 -8.57 -19.88
CA THR A 2 -6.26 -7.25 -20.43
C THR A 2 -4.98 -6.45 -20.70
N SER A 3 -4.92 -5.76 -21.85
CA SER A 3 -3.78 -4.93 -22.27
C SER A 3 -3.85 -3.49 -21.78
N LYS A 4 -4.94 -3.09 -21.11
CA LYS A 4 -5.12 -1.74 -20.56
C LYS A 4 -4.46 -1.64 -19.19
N ALA A 5 -3.35 -0.91 -19.09
CA ALA A 5 -2.68 -0.63 -17.81
C ALA A 5 -3.45 0.48 -17.06
N SER A 6 -4.07 0.13 -15.94
CA SER A 6 -4.58 1.13 -14.99
C SER A 6 -3.41 1.83 -14.27
N SER A 7 -3.66 3.00 -13.68
CA SER A 7 -2.65 3.70 -12.88
C SER A 7 -2.10 2.83 -11.75
N VAL A 8 -2.93 1.96 -11.15
CA VAL A 8 -2.51 1.02 -10.11
C VAL A 8 -1.58 -0.06 -10.68
N ARG A 9 -1.98 -0.74 -11.78
CA ARG A 9 -1.16 -1.81 -12.35
C ARG A 9 0.18 -1.33 -12.86
N ALA A 10 0.24 -0.12 -13.40
CA ALA A 10 1.46 0.46 -13.93
C ALA A 10 2.49 0.76 -12.83
N GLY A 11 2.06 1.09 -11.60
CA GLY A 11 2.94 1.43 -10.49
C GLY A 11 3.11 0.31 -9.44
N LEU A 12 2.60 -0.90 -9.69
CA LEU A 12 2.82 -2.02 -8.78
C LEU A 12 4.23 -2.60 -8.95
N VAL A 13 4.98 -2.63 -7.86
CA VAL A 13 6.29 -3.27 -7.77
C VAL A 13 6.24 -4.31 -6.67
N ALA A 14 6.55 -5.56 -6.96
CA ALA A 14 6.54 -6.63 -5.98
C ALA A 14 7.79 -7.50 -6.11
N CYS A 15 8.42 -7.82 -4.99
CA CYS A 15 9.52 -8.78 -4.98
C CYS A 15 9.01 -10.21 -5.21
N THR A 16 9.89 -11.20 -5.19
CA THR A 16 9.55 -12.61 -5.42
C THR A 16 8.49 -13.16 -4.45
N GLY A 17 8.53 -12.76 -3.16
CA GLY A 17 7.55 -13.18 -2.15
C GLY A 17 7.66 -14.65 -1.70
N SER A 18 6.79 -15.07 -0.79
CA SER A 18 6.78 -16.43 -0.19
C SER A 18 6.63 -17.59 -1.17
N PRO A 19 6.05 -17.46 -2.39
CA PRO A 19 6.00 -18.58 -3.33
C PRO A 19 7.37 -19.10 -3.80
N SER A 20 8.43 -18.29 -3.73
CA SER A 20 9.77 -18.73 -4.21
C SER A 20 10.97 -18.12 -3.47
N CYS A 21 10.77 -17.14 -2.58
CA CYS A 21 11.83 -16.56 -1.77
C CYS A 21 11.81 -17.14 -0.35
N LYS A 22 12.90 -17.79 0.07
CA LYS A 22 13.04 -18.39 1.40
C LYS A 22 12.95 -17.41 2.58
N PHE A 23 13.18 -16.12 2.32
CA PHE A 23 13.18 -15.08 3.35
C PHE A 23 11.82 -14.40 3.53
N ALA A 24 10.88 -14.66 2.62
CA ALA A 24 9.67 -13.85 2.56
C ALA A 24 8.65 -14.25 3.63
N ALA A 25 8.10 -13.25 4.30
CA ALA A 25 7.04 -13.39 5.30
C ALA A 25 5.63 -13.38 4.68
N ALA A 26 5.48 -12.98 3.42
CA ALA A 26 4.18 -12.97 2.74
C ALA A 26 4.28 -13.13 1.21
N ASN A 27 3.15 -13.49 0.58
CA ASN A 27 3.03 -13.57 -0.88
C ASN A 27 2.85 -12.19 -1.53
N THR A 28 3.95 -11.50 -1.78
CA THR A 28 3.93 -10.13 -2.34
C THR A 28 3.27 -10.04 -3.71
N LYS A 29 3.51 -10.98 -4.64
CA LYS A 29 2.92 -10.92 -5.99
C LYS A 29 1.42 -11.21 -5.97
N GLY A 30 0.99 -12.16 -5.14
CA GLY A 30 -0.41 -12.47 -4.92
C GLY A 30 -1.17 -11.28 -4.33
N THR A 31 -0.64 -10.68 -3.27
CA THR A 31 -1.24 -9.49 -2.65
C THR A 31 -1.26 -8.29 -3.61
N ALA A 32 -0.17 -8.05 -4.36
CA ALA A 32 -0.12 -6.98 -5.37
C ALA A 32 -1.24 -7.13 -6.42
N LYS A 33 -1.44 -8.35 -6.91
CA LYS A 33 -2.51 -8.67 -7.86
C LYS A 33 -3.89 -8.43 -7.24
N ALA A 34 -4.11 -8.87 -6.00
CA ALA A 34 -5.38 -8.68 -5.29
C ALA A 34 -5.68 -7.18 -5.07
N ILE A 35 -4.68 -6.37 -4.73
CA ILE A 35 -4.81 -4.90 -4.62
C ILE A 35 -5.25 -4.31 -5.95
N ALA A 36 -4.61 -4.66 -7.07
CA ALA A 36 -5.02 -4.17 -8.38
C ALA A 36 -6.48 -4.54 -8.71
N GLU A 37 -6.83 -5.81 -8.59
CA GLU A 37 -8.18 -6.31 -8.92
C GLU A 37 -9.27 -5.69 -8.04
N TRP A 38 -8.94 -5.37 -6.79
CA TRP A 38 -9.85 -4.72 -5.85
C TRP A 38 -10.05 -3.23 -6.16
N VAL A 39 -8.94 -2.50 -6.34
CA VAL A 39 -8.93 -1.03 -6.44
C VAL A 39 -9.38 -0.54 -7.81
N GLU A 40 -9.00 -1.21 -8.89
CA GLU A 40 -9.30 -0.80 -10.28
C GLU A 40 -10.77 -0.45 -10.55
N PRO A 41 -11.76 -1.28 -10.15
CA PRO A 41 -13.17 -0.94 -10.36
C PRO A 41 -13.74 0.05 -9.33
N ARG A 42 -13.02 0.32 -8.23
CA ARG A 42 -13.54 1.08 -7.07
C ARG A 42 -12.99 2.50 -6.94
N VAL A 43 -11.83 2.77 -7.55
CA VAL A 43 -11.14 4.06 -7.46
C VAL A 43 -10.72 4.52 -8.84
N ALA A 44 -11.31 5.64 -9.29
CA ALA A 44 -10.87 6.32 -10.50
C ALA A 44 -9.67 7.21 -10.16
N LEU A 45 -8.46 6.73 -10.45
CA LEU A 45 -7.23 7.52 -10.32
C LEU A 45 -6.99 8.33 -11.59
N ASP A 46 -6.65 9.59 -11.41
CA ASP A 46 -6.30 10.55 -12.47
C ASP A 46 -4.79 10.82 -12.56
N GLY A 47 -4.00 10.20 -11.70
CA GLY A 47 -2.54 10.24 -11.71
C GLY A 47 -1.90 8.88 -11.44
N PRO A 48 -0.58 8.74 -11.66
CA PRO A 48 0.16 7.53 -11.31
C PRO A 48 0.24 7.35 -9.79
N ILE A 49 0.27 6.10 -9.34
CA ILE A 49 0.50 5.72 -7.94
C ILE A 49 1.46 4.54 -7.88
N ASN A 50 2.50 4.62 -7.06
CA ASN A 50 3.48 3.55 -6.88
C ASN A 50 3.19 2.76 -5.61
N VAL A 51 2.85 1.48 -5.76
CA VAL A 51 2.55 0.58 -4.64
C VAL A 51 3.59 -0.54 -4.61
N HIS A 52 4.44 -0.53 -3.60
CA HIS A 52 5.65 -1.36 -3.53
C HIS A 52 5.54 -2.42 -2.44
N LEU A 53 5.56 -3.71 -2.80
CA LEU A 53 5.42 -4.84 -1.89
C LEU A 53 6.74 -5.61 -1.74
N THR A 54 7.29 -5.59 -0.53
CA THR A 54 8.52 -6.30 -0.16
C THR A 54 8.21 -7.41 0.85
N GLY A 55 8.76 -8.61 0.61
CA GLY A 55 8.50 -9.79 1.43
C GLY A 55 9.39 -9.91 2.68
N CYS A 56 10.45 -9.12 2.82
CA CYS A 56 11.39 -9.20 3.95
C CYS A 56 12.17 -7.87 4.11
N HIS A 57 13.01 -7.78 5.13
CA HIS A 57 13.81 -6.58 5.44
C HIS A 57 14.84 -6.18 4.35
N HIS A 58 15.13 -7.02 3.36
CA HIS A 58 16.08 -6.71 2.28
C HIS A 58 15.59 -5.67 1.27
N SER A 59 14.31 -5.28 1.29
CA SER A 59 13.79 -4.19 0.45
C SER A 59 13.99 -4.35 -1.07
N CYS A 60 13.92 -5.57 -1.61
CA CYS A 60 14.11 -5.82 -3.05
C CYS A 60 13.13 -5.06 -3.96
N ALA A 61 11.92 -4.72 -3.47
CA ALA A 61 10.95 -3.89 -4.19
C ALA A 61 10.96 -2.41 -3.75
N GLN A 62 11.94 -2.02 -2.93
CA GLN A 62 12.18 -0.65 -2.51
C GLN A 62 10.93 0.01 -1.89
N HIS A 63 10.31 -0.64 -0.90
CA HIS A 63 9.05 -0.17 -0.29
C HIS A 63 9.18 1.20 0.39
N TYR A 64 10.36 1.59 0.86
CA TYR A 64 10.59 2.91 1.48
C TYR A 64 10.50 4.10 0.52
N ILE A 65 10.53 3.88 -0.79
CA ILE A 65 10.47 4.96 -1.79
C ILE A 65 9.21 4.93 -2.67
N GLY A 66 8.29 3.99 -2.42
CA GLY A 66 6.98 3.98 -3.06
C GLY A 66 6.05 5.01 -2.43
N ASP A 67 5.03 5.44 -3.17
CA ASP A 67 3.94 6.26 -2.60
C ASP A 67 3.28 5.52 -1.43
N ILE A 68 3.04 4.22 -1.63
CA ILE A 68 2.59 3.27 -0.61
C ILE A 68 3.51 2.06 -0.60
N GLY A 69 4.23 1.87 0.51
CA GLY A 69 5.13 0.75 0.74
C GLY A 69 4.49 -0.30 1.66
N LEU A 70 4.60 -1.57 1.31
CA LEU A 70 4.18 -2.69 2.15
C LEU A 70 5.39 -3.59 2.41
N ILE A 71 5.76 -3.76 3.68
CA ILE A 71 6.80 -4.72 4.11
C ILE A 71 6.15 -5.86 4.87
N ALA A 72 6.39 -7.09 4.42
CA ALA A 72 5.75 -8.26 4.98
C ALA A 72 6.20 -8.52 6.42
N CYS A 73 5.26 -8.95 7.24
CA CYS A 73 5.42 -9.31 8.65
C CYS A 73 4.55 -10.52 8.99
N ARG A 74 4.69 -11.02 10.22
CA ARG A 74 3.81 -12.06 10.78
C ARG A 74 2.85 -11.39 11.74
N VAL A 75 1.56 -11.57 11.50
CA VAL A 75 0.49 -10.92 12.25
C VAL A 75 -0.23 -11.97 13.09
N PRO A 76 -0.50 -11.74 14.39
CA PRO A 76 -1.30 -12.68 15.19
C PRO A 76 -2.66 -12.98 14.53
N ALA A 77 -3.05 -14.25 14.49
CA ALA A 77 -4.29 -14.68 13.84
C ALA A 77 -5.53 -14.12 14.56
N ALA A 78 -5.47 -14.04 15.89
CA ALA A 78 -6.48 -13.47 16.78
C ALA A 78 -5.80 -12.74 17.96
N PRO A 79 -6.53 -11.90 18.71
CA PRO A 79 -6.04 -11.37 19.98
C PRO A 79 -5.55 -12.52 20.87
N ASP A 80 -4.33 -12.38 21.41
CA ASP A 80 -3.67 -13.36 22.28
C ASP A 80 -3.39 -14.75 21.66
N SER A 81 -3.43 -14.87 20.32
CA SER A 81 -3.06 -16.11 19.62
C SER A 81 -1.55 -16.22 19.39
N GLU A 82 -1.00 -17.42 19.59
CA GLU A 82 0.37 -17.76 19.19
C GLU A 82 0.49 -18.02 17.67
N ASP A 83 -0.62 -18.34 17.01
CA ASP A 83 -0.66 -18.54 15.56
C ASP A 83 -0.52 -17.20 14.83
N THR A 84 0.24 -17.21 13.74
CA THR A 84 0.43 -16.02 12.90
C THR A 84 -0.01 -16.27 11.46
N VAL A 85 -0.57 -15.22 10.87
CA VAL A 85 -0.93 -15.15 9.45
C VAL A 85 0.02 -14.20 8.71
N GLU A 86 -0.01 -14.27 7.39
CA GLU A 86 0.72 -13.33 6.54
C GLU A 86 0.11 -11.92 6.68
N GLY A 87 0.95 -10.90 6.73
CA GLY A 87 0.52 -9.50 6.74
C GLY A 87 1.63 -8.54 6.37
N PHE A 88 1.35 -7.24 6.52
CA PHE A 88 2.24 -6.15 6.12
C PHE A 88 2.21 -4.98 7.11
N HIS A 89 3.35 -4.35 7.32
CA HIS A 89 3.41 -2.96 7.78
C HIS A 89 3.32 -2.03 6.57
N VAL A 90 2.44 -1.04 6.64
CA VAL A 90 2.13 -0.10 5.55
C VAL A 90 2.81 1.23 5.82
N HIS A 91 3.55 1.71 4.84
CA HIS A 91 4.30 2.95 4.86
C HIS A 91 3.81 3.88 3.76
N VAL A 92 3.91 5.20 3.94
CA VAL A 92 3.47 6.19 2.96
C VAL A 92 4.43 7.36 2.81
N GLY A 93 4.34 8.04 1.67
CA GLY A 93 5.06 9.29 1.42
C GLY A 93 6.50 9.11 0.95
N GLY A 94 6.88 7.89 0.55
CA GLY A 94 8.18 7.62 -0.05
C GLY A 94 8.35 8.29 -1.41
N GLY A 95 9.59 8.41 -1.87
CA GLY A 95 9.88 9.04 -3.15
C GLY A 95 11.30 8.88 -3.65
N PHE A 96 11.51 9.26 -4.91
CA PHE A 96 12.80 9.20 -5.59
C PHE A 96 13.02 10.46 -6.46
N GLY A 97 14.26 10.68 -6.88
CA GLY A 97 14.60 11.80 -7.78
C GLY A 97 14.46 13.17 -7.10
N PRO A 98 13.92 14.19 -7.81
CA PRO A 98 13.69 15.52 -7.24
C PRO A 98 12.81 15.51 -5.99
N ASP A 99 11.91 14.53 -5.92
CA ASP A 99 11.01 14.31 -4.80
C ASP A 99 11.48 13.13 -3.95
N ALA A 100 12.77 13.03 -3.61
CA ALA A 100 13.28 11.98 -2.74
C ALA A 100 12.75 12.11 -1.30
N ASN A 101 12.22 11.02 -0.75
CA ASN A 101 11.85 10.93 0.67
C ASN A 101 11.77 9.45 1.11
N ILE A 102 11.96 9.22 2.40
CA ILE A 102 11.75 7.91 3.02
C ILE A 102 10.32 7.85 3.57
N ALA A 103 9.60 6.79 3.19
CA ALA A 103 8.24 6.56 3.63
C ALA A 103 8.15 6.39 5.16
N GLN A 104 7.10 6.93 5.76
CA GLN A 104 6.81 6.80 7.19
C GLN A 104 5.81 5.67 7.43
N GLU A 105 5.98 4.92 8.52
CA GLU A 105 5.05 3.86 8.92
C GLU A 105 3.68 4.47 9.28
N LEU A 106 2.63 4.02 8.58
CA LEU A 106 1.26 4.43 8.82
C LEU A 106 0.51 3.35 9.60
N TYR A 107 0.54 2.09 9.13
CA TYR A 107 -0.13 0.98 9.80
C TYR A 107 0.85 -0.15 10.08
N ARG A 108 0.63 -0.86 11.19
CA ARG A 108 1.32 -2.09 11.52
C ARG A 108 0.36 -3.26 11.50
N ASP A 109 0.91 -4.44 11.25
CA ASP A 109 0.24 -5.71 11.44
C ASP A 109 -1.10 -5.82 10.67
N VAL A 110 -1.10 -5.32 9.43
CA VAL A 110 -2.25 -5.40 8.53
C VAL A 110 -2.27 -6.78 7.89
N LYS A 111 -3.32 -7.57 8.10
CA LYS A 111 -3.46 -8.88 7.48
C LYS A 111 -3.56 -8.77 5.95
N VAL A 112 -3.17 -9.83 5.23
CA VAL A 112 -3.18 -9.83 3.76
C VAL A 112 -4.58 -9.49 3.20
N GLU A 113 -5.63 -10.05 3.79
CA GLU A 113 -7.02 -9.83 3.39
C GLU A 113 -7.48 -8.37 3.58
N ASP A 114 -6.89 -7.66 4.54
CA ASP A 114 -7.23 -6.27 4.86
C ASP A 114 -6.43 -5.27 4.01
N CYS A 115 -5.37 -5.71 3.32
CA CYS A 115 -4.54 -4.84 2.50
C CYS A 115 -5.32 -4.20 1.33
N PRO A 116 -6.01 -4.94 0.44
CA PRO A 116 -6.79 -4.32 -0.64
C PRO A 116 -7.82 -3.27 -0.20
N PRO A 117 -8.72 -3.53 0.78
CA PRO A 117 -9.68 -2.52 1.23
C PRO A 117 -9.01 -1.35 1.97
N LEU A 118 -7.87 -1.56 2.65
CA LEU A 118 -7.11 -0.46 3.23
C LEU A 118 -6.55 0.47 2.15
N ILE A 119 -5.92 -0.08 1.10
CA ILE A 119 -5.38 0.72 -0.01
C ILE A 119 -6.51 1.50 -0.71
N GLU A 120 -7.67 0.90 -0.92
CA GLU A 120 -8.84 1.62 -1.45
C GLU A 120 -9.19 2.84 -0.59
N ARG A 121 -9.33 2.66 0.72
CA ARG A 121 -9.67 3.76 1.64
C ARG A 121 -8.60 4.85 1.65
N MET A 122 -7.32 4.48 1.62
CA MET A 122 -6.20 5.42 1.51
C MET A 122 -6.31 6.29 0.25
N LEU A 123 -6.59 5.69 -0.90
CA LEU A 123 -6.70 6.41 -2.16
C LEU A 123 -7.96 7.29 -2.19
N LYS A 124 -9.09 6.80 -1.68
CA LYS A 124 -10.32 7.60 -1.57
C LYS A 124 -10.14 8.80 -0.63
N ALA A 125 -9.52 8.59 0.53
CA ALA A 125 -9.21 9.66 1.47
C ALA A 125 -8.30 10.72 0.84
N TYR A 126 -7.26 10.29 0.12
CA TYR A 126 -6.40 11.20 -0.66
C TYR A 126 -7.19 12.00 -1.70
N LEU A 127 -7.96 11.34 -2.57
CA LEU A 127 -8.71 12.01 -3.64
C LEU A 127 -9.73 13.01 -3.11
N ALA A 128 -10.35 12.72 -1.95
CA ALA A 128 -11.34 13.59 -1.32
C ALA A 128 -10.74 14.81 -0.62
N ASN A 129 -9.49 14.72 -0.13
CA ASN A 129 -8.88 15.76 0.71
C ASN A 129 -7.71 16.50 0.03
N ARG A 130 -7.29 16.09 -1.17
CA ARG A 130 -6.21 16.76 -1.90
C ARG A 130 -6.57 18.19 -2.31
N THR A 131 -5.59 19.09 -2.25
CA THR A 131 -5.73 20.48 -2.67
C THR A 131 -5.48 20.62 -4.17
N GLY A 132 -6.53 20.35 -4.94
CA GLY A 132 -6.52 20.45 -6.40
C GLY A 132 -6.11 19.17 -7.12
N GLU A 133 -6.44 19.10 -8.40
CA GLU A 133 -6.32 17.87 -9.21
C GLU A 133 -4.86 17.45 -9.48
N ARG A 134 -3.90 18.37 -9.34
CA ARG A 134 -2.48 18.10 -9.62
C ARG A 134 -1.68 17.64 -8.41
N GLN A 135 -2.23 17.71 -7.20
CA GLN A 135 -1.49 17.29 -6.01
C GLN A 135 -1.33 15.77 -6.04
N THR A 136 -0.10 15.27 -6.09
CA THR A 136 0.21 13.83 -6.07
C THR A 136 -0.05 13.21 -4.69
N PHE A 137 -0.18 11.89 -4.63
CA PHE A 137 -0.33 11.16 -3.35
C PHE A 137 0.85 11.43 -2.40
N GLN A 138 2.07 11.42 -2.92
CA GLN A 138 3.26 11.78 -2.16
C GLN A 138 3.21 13.21 -1.62
N ALA A 139 2.88 14.21 -2.45
CA ALA A 139 2.80 15.59 -2.00
C ALA A 139 1.73 15.77 -0.91
N PHE A 140 0.59 15.10 -1.07
CA PHE A 140 -0.48 15.08 -0.08
C PHE A 140 -0.02 14.46 1.25
N THR A 141 0.56 13.26 1.22
CA THR A 141 1.03 12.57 2.44
C THR A 141 2.20 13.25 3.13
N ARG A 142 3.02 14.03 2.41
CA ARG A 142 4.05 14.88 3.02
C ARG A 142 3.49 16.11 3.71
N ALA A 143 2.42 16.68 3.16
CA ALA A 143 1.77 17.86 3.72
C ALA A 143 0.80 17.51 4.86
N THR A 144 0.51 16.22 5.08
CA THR A 144 -0.49 15.74 6.02
C THR A 144 0.17 14.93 7.12
N GLU A 145 -0.07 15.27 8.39
CA GLU A 145 0.42 14.47 9.50
C GLU A 145 -0.16 13.04 9.45
N PRO A 146 0.63 11.99 9.77
CA PRO A 146 0.16 10.61 9.69
C PRO A 146 -1.12 10.33 10.50
N ALA A 147 -1.27 10.96 11.68
CA ALA A 147 -2.47 10.82 12.51
C ALA A 147 -3.71 11.42 11.82
N THR A 148 -3.56 12.59 11.22
CA THR A 148 -4.63 13.24 10.44
C THR A 148 -5.02 12.39 9.23
N PHE A 149 -4.04 11.81 8.54
CA PHE A 149 -4.34 10.93 7.41
C PHE A 149 -5.11 9.67 7.84
N LYS A 150 -4.78 9.07 8.99
CA LYS A 150 -5.56 7.95 9.56
C LYS A 150 -7.02 8.31 9.81
N ILE A 151 -7.28 9.48 10.41
CA ILE A 151 -8.65 9.96 10.64
C ILE A 151 -9.41 10.08 9.32
N MET A 152 -8.77 10.61 8.27
CA MET A 152 -9.37 10.70 6.94
C MET A 152 -9.69 9.33 6.35
N ILE A 153 -8.81 8.34 6.53
CA ILE A 153 -8.99 6.95 6.06
C ILE A 153 -10.16 6.27 6.79
N GLU A 154 -10.27 6.49 8.10
CA GLU A 154 -11.34 5.94 8.94
C GLU A 154 -12.70 6.58 8.64
N ALA A 155 -12.72 7.83 8.19
CA ALA A 155 -13.93 8.51 7.74
C ALA A 155 -14.45 8.01 6.38
N VAL A 156 -13.62 7.31 5.59
CA VAL A 156 -14.09 6.65 4.36
C VAL A 156 -14.88 5.41 4.75
N ALA A 157 -16.18 5.40 4.44
CA ALA A 157 -17.05 4.25 4.66
C ALA A 157 -16.45 2.98 4.04
N THR A 158 -16.42 1.89 4.83
CA THR A 158 -16.04 0.57 4.35
C THR A 158 -17.03 0.13 3.29
N ALA A 159 -16.58 -0.03 2.05
CA ALA A 159 -17.38 -0.70 1.03
C ALA A 159 -17.45 -2.19 1.39
N ALA A 160 -18.68 -2.73 1.45
CA ALA A 160 -18.94 -4.16 1.63
C ALA A 160 -18.48 -4.98 0.41
#